data_AF-A0AAD5F9I7-F1
#
_entry.id   AF-A0AAD5F9I7-F1
#
_cell.length_a   1.000
_cell.length_b   1.000
_cell.length_c   1.000
_cell.angle_alpha   90.00
_cell.angle_beta   90.00
_cell.angle_gamma   90.00
#
_symmetry.space_group_name_H-M   'P 1'
#
loop_
_entity.id
_entity.type
_entity.pdbx_description
1 polymer ?
#
loop_
_entity_poly.entity_id
_entity_poly.type
_entity_poly.pdbx_seq_one_letter_code
_entity_poly.pdbx_strand_id
1 'polypeptide(L)'
;MKTPLSPFILEVCASVSGGKAFGLLKAQQREKLDEVNKEFMEDQKYRDEEDLPEKLDSFKNMMGLKRMMEKLGVPKTHLEMKKMISEVTGGSSETINYRDFVKMMLGKRSAVLKLVMMFEDKANSPACKPDGPPPKRDIASLP
;
A
#
# COMPACT_ATOMS: atom_id res chain seq x y z
N MET A 1 -6.95 -7.78 -29.64
CA MET A 1 -7.96 -7.99 -28.58
C MET A 1 -7.30 -7.64 -27.25
N LYS A 2 -7.56 -6.43 -26.72
CA LYS A 2 -7.08 -6.01 -25.40
C LYS A 2 -8.14 -6.44 -24.40
N THR A 3 -7.90 -7.50 -23.63
CA THR A 3 -8.65 -7.71 -22.40
C THR A 3 -8.25 -6.56 -21.46
N PRO A 4 -9.18 -5.68 -21.04
CA PRO A 4 -8.89 -4.78 -19.94
C PRO A 4 -8.57 -5.67 -18.73
N LEU A 5 -7.41 -5.43 -18.07
CA LEU A 5 -7.21 -5.95 -16.72
C LEU A 5 -8.47 -5.60 -15.93
N SER A 6 -9.06 -6.61 -15.29
CA SER A 6 -10.33 -6.44 -14.61
C SER A 6 -10.25 -5.26 -13.62
N PRO A 7 -11.36 -4.50 -13.44
CA PRO A 7 -11.42 -3.39 -12.50
C PRO A 7 -11.09 -3.79 -11.05
N PHE A 8 -11.01 -5.09 -10.74
CA PHE A 8 -10.66 -5.62 -9.42
C PHE A 8 -9.20 -5.38 -8.99
N ILE A 9 -8.25 -5.19 -9.92
CA ILE A 9 -6.86 -4.83 -9.54
C ILE A 9 -6.79 -3.37 -9.07
N LEU A 10 -7.79 -2.54 -9.42
CA LEU A 10 -7.86 -1.11 -9.10
C LEU A 10 -8.90 -0.77 -8.02
N GLU A 11 -9.59 -1.74 -7.43
CA GLU A 11 -10.66 -1.52 -6.45
C GLU A 11 -10.14 -1.36 -5.01
N VAL A 12 -8.97 -0.74 -4.85
CA VAL A 12 -8.54 -0.21 -3.55
C VAL A 12 -8.60 1.32 -3.53
N CYS A 13 -8.81 1.95 -4.68
CA CYS A 13 -8.99 3.39 -4.77
C CYS A 13 -9.92 3.73 -5.95
N ALA A 14 -11.20 3.37 -5.84
CA ALA A 14 -12.24 4.11 -6.54
C ALA A 14 -12.66 5.25 -5.61
N SER A 15 -12.19 6.45 -5.94
CA SER A 15 -12.73 7.72 -5.47
C SER A 15 -14.21 7.78 -5.88
N VAL A 16 -15.10 7.41 -4.96
CA VAL A 16 -16.54 7.63 -5.10
C VAL A 16 -17.00 8.37 -3.85
N SER A 17 -17.66 9.50 -4.09
CA SER A 17 -18.25 10.45 -3.14
C SER A 17 -18.71 9.77 -1.84
N GLY A 18 -18.00 10.06 -0.74
CA GLY A 18 -18.17 9.40 0.55
C GLY A 18 -19.58 9.55 1.12
N GLY A 19 -20.34 8.47 1.10
CA GLY A 19 -21.61 8.31 1.83
C GLY A 19 -21.50 7.30 2.97
N LYS A 20 -22.56 7.16 3.78
CA LYS A 20 -22.61 6.24 4.94
C LYS A 20 -22.22 4.79 4.59
N ALA A 21 -22.59 4.32 3.39
CA ALA A 21 -22.23 2.99 2.89
C ALA A 21 -20.72 2.80 2.66
N PHE A 22 -20.02 3.84 2.20
CA PHE A 22 -18.56 3.80 2.02
C PHE A 22 -17.82 3.73 3.36
N GLY A 23 -18.31 4.47 4.37
CA GLY A 23 -17.79 4.41 5.73
C GLY A 23 -17.94 3.01 6.34
N LEU A 24 -19.10 2.38 6.16
CA LEU A 24 -19.36 1.01 6.63
C LEU A 24 -18.49 -0.01 5.91
N LEU A 25 -18.35 0.10 4.59
CA LEU A 25 -17.48 -0.78 3.80
C LEU A 25 -16.02 -0.68 4.25
N LYS A 26 -15.53 0.53 4.54
CA LYS A 26 -14.18 0.73 5.08
C LYS A 26 -14.01 0.19 6.49
N ALA A 27 -15.03 0.27 7.34
CA ALA A 27 -15.00 -0.33 8.66
C ALA A 27 -14.90 -1.87 8.58
N GLN A 28 -15.75 -2.50 7.76
CA GLN A 28 -15.69 -3.94 7.51
C GLN A 28 -14.35 -4.37 6.90
N GLN A 29 -13.79 -3.55 6.00
CA GLN A 29 -12.47 -3.84 5.44
C GLN A 29 -11.40 -3.82 6.53
N ARG A 30 -11.41 -2.83 7.44
CA ARG A 30 -10.45 -2.75 8.56
C ARG A 30 -10.57 -3.95 9.49
N GLU A 31 -11.78 -4.35 9.86
CA GLU A 31 -12.03 -5.51 10.73
C GLU A 31 -11.42 -6.79 10.13
N LYS A 32 -11.62 -7.04 8.84
CA LYS A 32 -10.98 -8.17 8.15
C LYS A 32 -9.45 -8.11 8.17
N LEU A 33 -8.86 -6.90 8.15
CA LEU A 33 -7.41 -6.75 8.28
C LEU A 33 -6.94 -7.04 9.71
N ASP A 34 -7.73 -6.67 10.71
CA ASP A 34 -7.46 -6.99 12.13
C ASP A 34 -7.48 -8.49 12.38
N GLU A 35 -8.46 -9.21 11.83
CA GLU A 35 -8.54 -10.67 11.92
C GLU A 35 -7.28 -11.32 11.36
N VAL A 36 -6.86 -10.92 10.16
CA VAL A 36 -5.64 -11.44 9.55
C VAL A 36 -4.40 -11.10 10.40
N ASN A 37 -4.31 -9.88 10.94
CA ASN A 37 -3.19 -9.51 11.82
C ASN A 37 -3.12 -10.40 13.05
N LYS A 38 -4.27 -10.69 13.66
CA LYS A 38 -4.35 -11.59 14.81
C LYS A 38 -3.83 -12.99 14.46
N GLU A 39 -4.19 -13.52 13.29
CA GLU A 39 -3.64 -14.81 12.81
C GLU A 39 -2.10 -14.76 12.71
N PHE A 40 -1.53 -13.67 12.21
CA PHE A 40 -0.07 -13.51 12.12
C PHE A 40 0.60 -13.41 13.49
N MET A 41 -0.07 -12.82 14.48
CA MET A 41 0.44 -12.75 15.86
C MET A 41 0.40 -14.11 16.57
N GLU A 42 -0.58 -14.96 16.25
CA GLU A 42 -0.73 -16.30 16.83
C GLU A 42 0.14 -17.35 16.11
N ASP A 43 0.54 -17.10 14.86
CA ASP A 43 1.37 -18.01 14.06
C ASP A 43 2.79 -18.14 14.64
N GLN A 44 3.16 -19.37 15.01
CA GLN A 44 4.46 -19.72 15.56
C GLN A 44 5.63 -19.27 14.67
N LYS A 45 5.40 -19.17 13.35
CA LYS A 45 6.41 -18.77 12.38
C LYS A 45 6.95 -17.35 12.59
N TYR A 46 6.16 -16.44 13.18
CA TYR A 46 6.54 -15.03 13.37
C TYR A 46 6.78 -14.68 14.84
N ARG A 47 6.86 -15.67 15.74
CA ARG A 47 7.10 -15.41 17.17
C ARG A 47 8.41 -14.66 17.46
N ASP A 48 9.42 -14.87 16.63
CA ASP A 48 10.73 -14.23 16.77
C ASP A 48 10.80 -12.86 16.06
N GLU A 49 9.73 -12.41 15.40
CA GLU A 49 9.68 -11.08 14.80
C GLU A 49 9.48 -10.03 15.89
N GLU A 50 10.52 -9.21 16.11
CA GLU A 50 10.44 -8.04 17.00
C GLU A 50 9.44 -7.01 16.47
N ASP A 51 8.72 -6.34 17.38
CA ASP A 51 7.74 -5.29 17.08
C ASP A 51 6.71 -5.72 16.02
N LEU A 52 6.38 -7.03 15.97
CA LEU A 52 5.39 -7.57 15.07
C LEU A 52 4.04 -6.82 15.11
N PRO A 53 3.45 -6.50 16.28
CA PRO A 53 2.20 -5.74 16.30
C PRO A 53 2.33 -4.34 15.70
N GLU A 54 3.39 -3.58 15.99
CA GLU A 54 3.61 -2.26 15.38
C GLU A 54 3.81 -2.37 13.86
N LYS A 55 4.57 -3.37 13.39
CA LYS A 55 4.78 -3.65 11.97
C LYS A 55 3.45 -3.95 11.27
N LEU A 56 2.63 -4.83 11.86
CA LEU A 56 1.34 -5.23 11.30
C LEU A 56 0.35 -4.05 11.23
N ASP A 57 0.37 -3.13 12.19
CA ASP A 57 -0.46 -1.91 12.12
C ASP A 57 0.02 -0.95 11.01
N SER A 58 1.33 -0.77 10.89
CA SER A 58 1.94 0.01 9.80
C SER A 58 1.56 -0.54 8.42
N PHE A 59 1.57 -1.86 8.27
CA PHE A 59 1.21 -2.55 7.02
C PHE A 59 -0.23 -2.30 6.57
N LYS A 60 -1.19 -2.17 7.49
CA LYS A 60 -2.59 -1.83 7.16
C LYS A 60 -2.70 -0.47 6.49
N ASN A 61 -1.92 0.51 6.94
CA ASN A 61 -1.92 1.88 6.40
C ASN A 61 -1.18 1.99 5.05
N MET A 62 -0.26 1.05 4.78
CA MET A 62 0.51 1.01 3.54
C MET A 62 -0.26 0.36 2.38
N MET A 63 -1.16 -0.58 2.64
CA MET A 63 -1.69 -1.60 1.70
C MET A 63 -2.48 -1.13 0.45
N GLY A 64 -2.53 0.15 0.13
CA GLY A 64 -3.12 0.59 -1.12
C GLY A 64 -2.20 0.31 -2.30
N LEU A 65 -2.29 -0.83 -3.00
CA LEU A 65 -1.44 -1.12 -4.18
C LEU A 65 -1.45 0.02 -5.21
N LYS A 66 -2.62 0.62 -5.45
CA LYS A 66 -2.75 1.82 -6.28
C LYS A 66 -2.01 3.03 -5.69
N ARG A 67 -2.10 3.26 -4.38
CA ARG A 67 -1.33 4.30 -3.66
C ARG A 67 0.18 4.04 -3.72
N MET A 68 0.61 2.78 -3.64
CA MET A 68 2.01 2.37 -3.77
C MET A 68 2.54 2.60 -5.19
N MET A 69 1.72 2.31 -6.21
CA MET A 69 2.07 2.56 -7.61
C MET A 69 2.06 4.05 -7.97
N GLU A 70 1.19 4.85 -7.36
CA GLU A 70 1.19 6.32 -7.52
C GLU A 70 2.45 6.94 -6.89
N LYS A 71 2.91 6.42 -5.75
CA LYS A 71 4.11 6.90 -5.05
C LYS A 71 5.41 6.57 -5.76
N LEU A 72 5.41 5.52 -6.56
CA LEU A 72 6.55 5.14 -7.41
C LEU A 72 6.93 6.19 -8.44
N GLY A 73 6.05 7.14 -8.78
CA GLY A 73 6.31 8.26 -9.71
C GLY A 73 6.62 7.86 -11.16
N VAL A 74 6.88 6.57 -11.40
CA VAL A 74 7.23 5.99 -12.69
C VAL A 74 6.00 5.26 -13.24
N PRO A 75 5.52 5.61 -14.44
CA PRO A 75 4.47 4.84 -15.10
C PRO A 75 4.96 3.41 -15.32
N LYS A 76 4.34 2.45 -14.64
CA LYS A 76 4.60 1.02 -14.83
C LYS A 76 3.75 0.46 -15.96
N THR A 77 4.36 -0.32 -16.83
CA THR A 77 3.64 -1.07 -17.86
C THR A 77 2.80 -2.18 -17.25
N HIS A 78 1.75 -2.63 -17.94
CA HIS A 78 0.94 -3.77 -17.49
C HIS A 78 1.75 -5.03 -17.22
N LEU A 79 2.82 -5.27 -18.00
CA LEU A 79 3.69 -6.42 -17.82
C LEU A 79 4.52 -6.32 -16.53
N GLU A 80 5.04 -5.13 -16.21
CA GLU A 80 5.72 -4.90 -14.95
C GLU A 80 4.79 -5.06 -13.75
N MET A 81 3.55 -4.56 -13.85
CA MET A 81 2.54 -4.76 -12.80
C MET A 81 2.24 -6.25 -12.58
N LYS A 82 2.02 -7.00 -13.67
CA LYS A 82 1.81 -8.46 -13.58
C LYS A 82 3.02 -9.18 -12.98
N LYS A 83 4.25 -8.79 -13.35
CA LYS A 83 5.47 -9.37 -12.76
C LYS A 83 5.55 -9.09 -11.26
N MET A 84 5.30 -7.86 -10.82
CA MET A 84 5.30 -7.51 -9.40
C MET A 84 4.25 -8.30 -8.62
N ILE A 85 3.03 -8.44 -9.15
CA ILE A 85 1.97 -9.24 -8.51
C ILE A 85 2.37 -10.71 -8.45
N SER A 86 2.89 -11.27 -9.54
CA SER A 86 3.36 -12.65 -9.59
C SER A 86 4.53 -12.91 -8.64
N GLU A 87 5.41 -11.92 -8.42
CA GLU A 87 6.55 -12.04 -7.52
C GLU A 87 6.10 -12.10 -6.05
N VAL A 88 5.08 -11.31 -5.69
CA VAL A 88 4.51 -11.28 -4.33
C VAL A 88 3.66 -12.52 -4.05
N THR A 89 2.85 -12.96 -5.01
CA THR A 89 1.94 -14.11 -4.85
C THR A 89 2.62 -15.45 -5.14
N GLY A 90 3.87 -15.44 -5.59
CA GLY A 90 4.55 -16.64 -6.10
C GLY A 90 3.89 -17.21 -7.36
N GLY A 91 3.16 -16.39 -8.12
CA GLY A 91 2.47 -16.79 -9.36
C GLY A 91 1.15 -17.51 -9.14
N SER A 92 0.69 -17.64 -7.89
CA SER A 92 -0.56 -18.33 -7.55
C SER A 92 -1.82 -17.47 -7.74
N SER A 93 -1.66 -16.15 -7.86
CA SER A 93 -2.77 -15.21 -7.96
C SER A 93 -2.45 -14.03 -8.89
N GLU A 94 -3.48 -13.50 -9.55
CA GLU A 94 -3.42 -12.26 -10.33
C GLU A 94 -3.67 -11.00 -9.48
N THR A 95 -3.93 -11.17 -8.18
CA THR A 95 -4.11 -10.09 -7.20
C THR A 95 -3.28 -10.34 -5.94
N ILE A 96 -2.82 -9.25 -5.30
CA ILE A 96 -2.11 -9.32 -4.01
C ILE A 96 -3.15 -9.20 -2.89
N ASN A 97 -3.32 -10.25 -2.10
CA ASN A 97 -4.13 -10.19 -0.88
C ASN A 97 -3.29 -9.69 0.30
N TYR A 98 -3.95 -9.27 1.37
CA TYR A 98 -3.24 -8.77 2.56
C TYR A 98 -2.26 -9.79 3.13
N ARG A 99 -2.64 -11.07 3.16
CA ARG A 99 -1.76 -12.14 3.64
C ARG A 99 -0.48 -12.26 2.81
N ASP A 100 -0.57 -12.12 1.49
CA ASP A 100 0.60 -12.18 0.60
C ASP A 100 1.50 -10.96 0.80
N PHE A 101 0.88 -9.79 1.00
CA PHE A 101 1.57 -8.57 1.34
C PHE A 101 2.34 -8.67 2.67
N VAL A 102 1.70 -9.12 3.75
CA VAL A 102 2.35 -9.29 5.06
C VAL A 102 3.47 -10.33 4.97
N LYS A 103 3.24 -11.45 4.28
CA LYS A 103 4.28 -12.47 4.03
C LYS A 103 5.46 -11.93 3.25
N MET A 104 5.24 -11.02 2.30
CA MET A 104 6.31 -10.33 1.58
C MET A 104 7.09 -9.42 2.54
N MET A 105 6.40 -8.62 3.35
CA MET A 105 7.03 -7.65 4.26
C MET A 105 7.86 -8.34 5.36
N LEU A 106 7.32 -9.38 6.00
CA LEU A 106 8.02 -10.19 7.01
C LEU A 106 9.00 -11.20 6.39
N GLY A 107 8.85 -11.51 5.11
CA GLY A 107 9.67 -12.50 4.42
C GLY A 107 11.09 -12.02 4.11
N LYS A 108 12.04 -12.96 4.05
CA LYS A 108 13.43 -12.68 3.63
C LYS A 108 13.57 -12.41 2.12
N ARG A 109 12.52 -12.69 1.33
CA ARG A 109 12.53 -12.44 -0.11
C ARG A 109 12.39 -10.95 -0.39
N SER A 110 13.39 -10.40 -1.06
CA SER A 110 13.35 -9.05 -1.61
C SER A 110 12.45 -9.04 -2.83
N ALA A 111 11.29 -8.40 -2.72
CA ALA A 111 10.43 -8.12 -3.86
C ALA A 111 10.65 -6.69 -4.36
N VAL A 112 10.50 -6.42 -5.66
CA VAL A 112 10.57 -5.03 -6.18
C VAL A 112 9.65 -4.10 -5.39
N LEU A 113 8.44 -4.57 -5.08
CA LEU A 113 7.46 -3.81 -4.29
C LEU A 113 7.96 -3.53 -2.85
N LYS A 114 8.62 -4.50 -2.22
CA LYS A 114 9.19 -4.35 -0.87
C LYS A 114 10.34 -3.34 -0.85
N LEU A 115 11.23 -3.39 -1.84
CA LEU A 115 12.36 -2.46 -1.95
C LEU A 115 11.85 -1.02 -2.04
N VAL A 116 10.90 -0.79 -2.92
CA VAL A 116 10.27 0.53 -3.10
C VAL A 116 9.74 1.09 -1.79
N MET A 117 9.05 0.28 -0.99
CA MET A 117 8.53 0.71 0.30
C MET A 117 9.62 1.04 1.31
N MET A 118 10.66 0.21 1.37
CA MET A 118 11.80 0.42 2.27
C MET A 118 12.60 1.68 1.92
N PHE A 119 12.71 2.02 0.63
CA PHE A 119 13.36 3.25 0.19
C PHE A 119 12.52 4.51 0.48
N GLU A 120 11.19 4.42 0.45
CA GLU A 120 10.31 5.55 0.82
C GLU A 120 10.30 5.84 2.32
N ASP A 121 10.31 4.82 3.18
CA ASP A 121 10.28 5.01 4.64
C ASP A 121 11.53 5.78 5.11
N LYS A 122 12.69 5.44 4.54
CA LYS A 122 13.96 6.14 4.81
C LYS A 122 13.99 7.57 4.25
N ALA A 123 13.35 7.82 3.11
CA ALA A 123 13.17 9.16 2.52
C ALA A 123 12.12 10.02 3.25
N ASN A 124 11.33 9.41 4.16
CA ASN A 124 10.33 10.08 4.99
C ASN A 124 10.74 10.14 6.48
N SER A 125 12.04 10.00 6.77
CA SER A 125 12.64 10.78 7.86
C SER A 125 12.21 12.23 7.65
N PRO A 126 11.83 13.02 8.67
CA PRO A 126 11.35 14.38 8.44
C PRO A 126 12.50 15.22 7.86
N ALA A 127 12.61 15.24 6.53
CA ALA A 127 13.20 16.34 5.82
C ALA A 127 12.26 17.51 6.09
N CYS A 128 12.56 18.20 7.18
CA CYS A 128 12.17 19.54 7.55
C CYS A 128 11.36 20.23 6.44
N LYS A 129 10.05 20.02 6.43
CA LYS A 129 9.16 20.97 5.76
C LYS A 129 9.10 22.14 6.73
N PRO A 130 9.57 23.34 6.37
CA PRO A 130 9.28 24.49 7.19
C PRO A 130 7.75 24.64 7.21
N ASP A 131 7.13 24.41 8.37
CA ASP A 131 5.76 24.82 8.65
C ASP A 131 5.73 26.35 8.57
N GLY A 132 5.44 26.85 7.38
CA GLY A 132 5.18 28.24 7.09
C GLY A 132 3.83 28.34 6.39
N PRO A 133 2.94 29.26 6.79
CA PRO A 133 1.72 29.54 6.04
C PRO A 133 2.06 29.74 4.56
N PRO A 134 1.24 29.23 3.63
CA PRO A 134 1.45 29.44 2.20
C PRO A 134 1.73 30.91 1.92
N PRO A 135 2.82 31.26 1.20
CA PRO A 135 3.09 32.65 0.83
C PRO A 135 1.87 33.22 0.14
N LYS A 136 1.33 34.32 0.68
CA LYS A 136 0.21 35.03 0.05
C LYS A 136 0.70 35.50 -1.31
N ARG A 137 0.05 35.02 -2.38
CA ARG A 137 0.29 35.52 -3.73
C ARG A 137 -0.28 36.93 -3.77
N ASP A 138 0.58 37.93 -3.67
CA ASP A 138 0.18 39.31 -3.95
C ASP A 138 -0.05 39.48 -5.45
N ILE A 139 -1.19 40.08 -5.77
CA ILE A 139 -1.72 40.32 -7.12
C ILE A 139 -0.86 41.32 -7.92
N ALA A 140 0.17 41.89 -7.30
CA ALA A 140 1.09 42.87 -7.89
C ALA A 140 2.17 42.26 -8.80
N SER A 141 2.14 40.94 -9.05
CA SER A 141 3.15 40.24 -9.88
C SER A 141 2.65 39.77 -11.25
N LEU A 142 1.54 40.30 -11.75
CA LEU A 142 1.12 40.09 -13.14
C LEU A 142 1.58 41.29 -13.99
N PRO A 143 2.35 41.06 -15.09
CA PRO A 143 2.57 42.07 -16.12
C PRO A 143 1.30 42.36 -16.93
#